data_AF-X0ZLD4-F1
#
_entry.id   AF-X0ZLD4-F1
#
_cell.length_a   1.000
_cell.length_b   1.000
_cell.length_c   1.000
_cell.angle_alpha   90.00
_cell.angle_beta   90.00
_cell.angle_gamma   90.00
#
_symmetry.space_group_name_H-M   'P 1'
#
loop_
_entity.id
_entity.type
_entity.pdbx_description
1 polymer ?
#
loop_
_entity_poly.entity_id
_entity_poly.type
_entity_poly.pdbx_seq_one_letter_code
_entity_poly.pdbx_strand_id
1 'polypeptide(L)'
;ARKLTQQLNEYADSMFPGKYNSDFAVQVTSIIPDAQQFSISFSNNNLNGHTKVLEGYISSKTRVCVTVGMMTTGYDCEDIINLCLMRPIFSPTDFIQIKGRGTRTYTFFHKIKEDGYMEEYKKDKENFKLFDFFATCEYFEEKFNYDEVLELPPTGTGSGGGGGGINIDEYETTQPDPLSSYVESPVGLHGMKIDRKFYEQFEETLKNDDTVREHYERGDMKAAEEHIREELFDKPEDFFNLEKLRKAVHLDRRLWLWEIIEKAFGGIDRFKSKDELLDEELDKFVSIHKPGASHISQIRNFFNAYVTDNEIRDIIENKEYNRLATNPKVTIADLKALEEWRDVVPEYVKDYVSLNTFI
;
A
#
# COMPACT_ATOMS: atom_id res chain seq x y z
N ALA A 1 20.77 2.21 -16.96
CA ALA A 1 20.38 0.80 -16.70
C ALA A 1 21.53 -0.16 -16.98
N ARG A 2 21.92 -0.42 -18.24
CA ARG A 2 22.99 -1.36 -18.60
C ARG A 2 24.29 -1.25 -17.77
N LYS A 3 24.90 -0.06 -17.70
CA LYS A 3 26.16 0.19 -16.97
C LYS A 3 26.03 -0.19 -15.49
N LEU A 4 24.93 0.20 -14.85
CA LEU A 4 24.64 -0.12 -13.46
C LEU A 4 24.46 -1.63 -13.25
N THR A 5 23.69 -2.29 -14.11
CA THR A 5 23.50 -3.74 -14.06
C THR A 5 24.84 -4.47 -14.12
N GLN A 6 25.73 -4.06 -15.03
CA GLN A 6 27.07 -4.64 -15.15
C GLN A 6 27.89 -4.43 -13.88
N GLN A 7 27.97 -3.20 -13.35
CA GLN A 7 28.72 -2.91 -12.13
C GLN A 7 28.21 -3.70 -10.92
N LEU A 8 26.89 -3.84 -10.78
CA LEU A 8 26.30 -4.65 -9.70
C LEU A 8 26.68 -6.13 -9.81
N ASN A 9 26.77 -6.67 -11.02
CA ASN A 9 27.23 -8.05 -11.24
C ASN A 9 28.73 -8.20 -10.91
N GLU A 10 29.57 -7.27 -11.36
CA GLU A 10 31.02 -7.28 -11.05
C GLU A 10 31.27 -7.21 -9.54
N TYR A 11 30.53 -6.35 -8.82
CA TYR A 11 30.60 -6.28 -7.36
C TYR A 11 30.08 -7.55 -6.70
N ALA A 12 28.97 -8.12 -7.18
CA ALA A 12 28.42 -9.35 -6.62
C ALA A 12 29.36 -10.54 -6.80
N ASP A 13 30.02 -10.66 -7.96
CA ASP A 13 31.02 -11.71 -8.23
C ASP A 13 32.25 -11.56 -7.32
N SER A 14 32.69 -10.32 -7.07
CA SER A 14 33.80 -10.05 -6.14
C SER A 14 33.43 -10.32 -4.68
N MET A 15 32.21 -9.99 -4.24
CA MET A 15 31.78 -10.14 -2.85
C MET A 15 31.29 -11.56 -2.53
N PHE A 16 30.71 -12.25 -3.50
CA PHE A 16 30.04 -13.54 -3.32
C PHE A 16 30.45 -14.55 -4.41
N PRO A 17 31.75 -14.90 -4.49
CA PRO A 17 32.27 -15.76 -5.56
C PRO A 17 31.57 -17.14 -5.55
N GLY A 18 31.04 -17.55 -6.71
CA GLY A 18 30.39 -18.86 -6.91
C GLY A 18 29.04 -19.04 -6.20
N LYS A 19 28.49 -17.98 -5.60
CA LYS A 19 27.25 -18.06 -4.80
C LYS A 19 25.98 -18.08 -5.65
N TYR A 20 25.90 -17.18 -6.63
CA TYR A 20 24.70 -17.03 -7.47
C TYR A 20 24.78 -17.80 -8.78
N ASN A 21 25.99 -18.02 -9.33
CA ASN A 21 26.24 -18.80 -10.56
C ASN A 21 25.32 -18.39 -11.74
N SER A 22 24.97 -17.10 -11.78
CA SER A 22 24.09 -16.43 -12.76
C SER A 22 24.12 -14.92 -12.47
N ASP A 23 23.49 -14.12 -13.33
CA ASP A 23 23.40 -12.68 -13.18
C ASP A 23 22.65 -12.31 -11.89
N PHE A 24 23.41 -11.71 -10.95
CA PHE A 24 22.88 -11.18 -9.69
C PHE A 24 21.91 -10.02 -9.92
N ALA A 25 22.22 -9.17 -10.90
CA ALA A 25 21.42 -8.04 -11.34
C ALA A 25 21.00 -8.21 -12.82
N VAL A 26 19.73 -7.95 -13.12
CA VAL A 26 19.16 -8.02 -14.48
C VAL A 26 18.54 -6.69 -14.88
N GLN A 27 18.75 -6.29 -16.14
CA GLN A 27 18.12 -5.12 -16.72
C GLN A 27 16.70 -5.44 -17.17
N VAL A 28 15.71 -4.73 -16.63
CA VAL A 28 14.29 -4.85 -16.98
C VAL A 28 13.83 -3.49 -17.54
N THR A 29 14.05 -3.27 -18.83
CA THR A 29 13.69 -2.04 -19.56
C THR A 29 12.99 -2.36 -20.88
N SER A 30 12.17 -1.45 -21.41
CA SER A 30 11.33 -1.68 -22.61
C SER A 30 12.09 -2.06 -23.87
N ILE A 31 13.38 -1.72 -23.92
CA ILE A 31 14.29 -2.05 -25.04
C ILE A 31 14.72 -3.54 -25.00
N ILE A 32 14.59 -4.21 -23.85
CA ILE A 32 14.99 -5.62 -23.69
C ILE A 32 13.84 -6.53 -24.14
N PRO A 33 14.08 -7.48 -25.06
CA PRO A 33 13.08 -8.49 -25.41
C PRO A 33 12.59 -9.25 -24.18
N ASP A 34 11.30 -9.59 -24.17
CA ASP A 34 10.66 -10.38 -23.10
C ASP A 34 10.76 -9.79 -21.68
N ALA A 35 11.08 -8.50 -21.53
CA ALA A 35 11.28 -7.90 -20.22
C ALA A 35 10.03 -7.93 -19.31
N GLN A 36 8.82 -8.03 -19.87
CA GLN A 36 7.60 -8.30 -19.10
C GLN A 36 7.65 -9.67 -18.41
N GLN A 37 8.16 -10.71 -19.09
CA GLN A 37 8.35 -12.02 -18.49
C GLN A 37 9.40 -11.96 -17.37
N PHE A 38 10.45 -11.15 -17.52
CA PHE A 38 11.43 -10.98 -16.44
C PHE A 38 10.83 -10.37 -15.17
N SER A 39 9.94 -9.38 -15.31
CA SER A 39 9.23 -8.84 -14.15
C SER A 39 8.33 -9.89 -13.47
N ILE A 40 7.58 -10.68 -14.24
CA ILE A 40 6.72 -11.75 -13.72
C ILE A 40 7.58 -12.84 -13.04
N SER A 41 8.70 -13.19 -13.65
CA SER A 41 9.62 -14.19 -13.10
C SER A 41 10.28 -13.73 -11.80
N PHE A 42 10.60 -12.45 -11.71
CA PHE A 42 11.21 -11.88 -10.53
C PHE A 42 10.22 -11.82 -9.36
N SER A 43 8.97 -11.41 -9.59
CA SER A 43 7.93 -11.46 -8.54
C SER A 43 7.64 -12.86 -8.04
N ASN A 44 7.76 -13.86 -8.91
CA ASN A 44 7.58 -15.27 -8.56
C ASN A 44 8.86 -15.96 -8.09
N ASN A 45 9.92 -15.19 -7.74
CA ASN A 45 11.15 -15.75 -7.18
C ASN A 45 11.83 -16.81 -8.08
N ASN A 46 11.67 -16.70 -9.40
CA ASN A 46 12.15 -17.69 -10.37
C ASN A 46 13.01 -17.09 -11.51
N LEU A 47 13.29 -15.79 -11.50
CA LEU A 47 14.15 -15.16 -12.50
C LEU A 47 15.56 -15.77 -12.48
N ASN A 48 15.99 -16.26 -13.64
CA ASN A 48 17.22 -17.03 -13.85
C ASN A 48 17.29 -18.34 -13.02
N GLY A 49 16.15 -18.85 -12.57
CA GLY A 49 16.02 -20.06 -11.76
C GLY A 49 16.20 -19.82 -10.26
N HIS A 50 16.20 -20.91 -9.49
CA HIS A 50 16.29 -20.84 -8.03
C HIS A 50 17.73 -20.88 -7.52
N THR A 51 17.98 -20.07 -6.48
CA THR A 51 19.21 -20.12 -5.71
C THR A 51 19.28 -21.39 -4.86
N LYS A 52 20.51 -21.86 -4.58
CA LYS A 52 20.79 -23.00 -3.70
C LYS A 52 21.50 -22.56 -2.42
N VAL A 53 21.57 -21.25 -2.18
CA VAL A 53 22.33 -20.67 -1.06
C VAL A 53 21.77 -21.11 0.29
N LEU A 54 20.44 -21.21 0.40
CA LEU A 54 19.77 -21.54 1.65
C LEU A 54 18.81 -22.69 1.38
N GLU A 55 19.01 -23.80 2.07
CA GLU A 55 18.25 -25.02 1.82
C GLU A 55 16.77 -24.81 2.15
N GLY A 56 15.90 -25.22 1.23
CA GLY A 56 14.45 -25.09 1.38
C GLY A 56 13.89 -23.66 1.30
N TYR A 57 14.73 -22.66 1.00
CA TYR A 57 14.27 -21.31 0.66
C TYR A 57 14.20 -21.13 -0.86
N ILE A 58 12.99 -21.11 -1.40
CA ILE A 58 12.76 -20.93 -2.83
C ILE A 58 12.89 -19.44 -3.14
N SER A 59 13.97 -19.07 -3.83
CA SER A 59 14.19 -17.68 -4.22
C SER A 59 14.99 -17.57 -5.51
N SER A 60 14.86 -16.46 -6.24
CA SER A 60 15.53 -16.28 -7.53
C SER A 60 17.04 -16.14 -7.37
N LYS A 61 17.78 -16.59 -8.40
CA LYS A 61 19.23 -16.31 -8.51
C LYS A 61 19.48 -14.82 -8.69
N THR A 62 18.69 -14.16 -9.53
CA THR A 62 18.69 -12.71 -9.65
C THR A 62 18.09 -12.08 -8.41
N ARG A 63 18.83 -11.17 -7.77
CA ARG A 63 18.44 -10.47 -6.53
C ARG A 63 18.11 -9.01 -6.77
N VAL A 64 18.55 -8.44 -7.89
CA VAL A 64 18.35 -7.03 -8.22
C VAL A 64 17.80 -6.88 -9.63
N CYS A 65 16.74 -6.10 -9.78
CA CYS A 65 16.25 -5.67 -11.09
C CYS A 65 16.52 -4.17 -11.27
N VAL A 66 17.15 -3.82 -12.40
CA VAL A 66 17.43 -2.44 -12.78
C VAL A 66 16.44 -2.04 -13.87
N THR A 67 15.56 -1.09 -13.57
CA THR A 67 14.49 -0.67 -14.48
C THR A 67 14.51 0.83 -14.79
N VAL A 68 13.83 1.22 -15.87
CA VAL A 68 13.53 2.60 -16.24
C VAL A 68 12.05 2.63 -16.59
N GLY A 69 11.20 2.97 -15.63
CA GLY A 69 9.75 3.11 -15.80
C GLY A 69 8.95 1.79 -15.84
N MET A 70 9.46 0.71 -16.42
CA MET A 70 8.62 -0.49 -16.62
C MET A 70 8.14 -1.16 -15.33
N MET A 71 8.92 -1.12 -14.25
CA MET A 71 8.53 -1.73 -12.97
C MET A 71 7.89 -0.71 -12.01
N THR A 72 7.55 0.50 -12.46
CA THR A 72 6.79 1.46 -11.63
C THR A 72 5.31 1.09 -11.56
N THR A 73 4.74 0.53 -12.63
CA THR A 73 3.33 0.10 -12.76
C THR A 73 3.20 -1.36 -13.24
N GLY A 74 2.22 -2.12 -12.74
CA GLY A 74 1.91 -3.47 -13.28
C GLY A 74 2.81 -4.62 -12.81
N TYR A 75 3.69 -4.37 -11.84
CA TYR A 75 4.59 -5.34 -11.23
C TYR A 75 4.34 -5.40 -9.72
N ASP A 76 4.06 -6.59 -9.16
CA ASP A 76 3.73 -6.78 -7.75
C ASP A 76 4.66 -7.81 -7.12
N CYS A 77 5.51 -7.37 -6.20
CA CYS A 77 6.53 -8.18 -5.54
C CYS A 77 6.56 -7.79 -4.08
N GLU A 78 6.06 -8.68 -3.23
CA GLU A 78 5.78 -8.36 -1.83
C GLU A 78 7.04 -8.44 -0.95
N ASP A 79 8.00 -9.27 -1.36
CA ASP A 79 9.24 -9.60 -0.65
C ASP A 79 10.38 -8.60 -0.87
N ILE A 80 10.11 -7.46 -1.51
CA ILE A 80 11.09 -6.36 -1.68
C ILE A 80 11.47 -5.76 -0.33
N ILE A 81 12.75 -5.81 0.01
CA ILE A 81 13.31 -5.18 1.22
C ILE A 81 14.15 -3.94 0.94
N ASN A 82 14.55 -3.71 -0.31
CA ASN A 82 15.38 -2.58 -0.72
C ASN A 82 14.84 -1.97 -2.01
N LEU A 83 14.62 -0.65 -2.02
CA LEU A 83 14.32 0.14 -3.20
C LEU A 83 15.41 1.19 -3.38
N CYS A 84 15.81 1.46 -4.62
CA CYS A 84 16.90 2.38 -4.91
C CYS A 84 16.52 3.37 -6.00
N LEU A 85 16.53 4.66 -5.66
CA LEU A 85 16.30 5.78 -6.58
C LEU A 85 17.64 6.24 -7.12
N MET A 86 17.96 5.77 -8.32
CA MET A 86 19.17 6.15 -9.06
C MET A 86 18.87 7.07 -10.26
N ARG A 87 17.72 7.75 -10.21
CA ARG A 87 17.35 8.80 -11.15
C ARG A 87 16.49 9.84 -10.40
N PRO A 88 16.47 11.10 -10.86
CA PRO A 88 15.50 12.05 -10.34
C PRO A 88 14.08 11.61 -10.69
N ILE A 89 13.17 11.75 -9.74
CA ILE A 89 11.73 11.54 -9.90
C ILE A 89 11.04 12.89 -9.74
N PHE A 90 10.36 13.34 -10.77
CA PHE A 90 9.71 14.66 -10.78
C PHE A 90 8.21 14.58 -10.49
N SER A 91 7.57 13.44 -10.72
CA SER A 91 6.15 13.24 -10.45
C SER A 91 5.94 12.69 -9.02
N PRO A 92 5.13 13.36 -8.19
CA PRO A 92 4.70 12.82 -6.89
C PRO A 92 4.05 11.43 -7.02
N THR A 93 3.23 11.25 -8.06
CA THR A 93 2.54 10.00 -8.35
C THR A 93 3.53 8.87 -8.64
N ASP A 94 4.56 9.11 -9.45
CA ASP A 94 5.62 8.12 -9.70
C ASP A 94 6.36 7.75 -8.42
N PHE A 95 6.67 8.74 -7.58
CA PHE A 95 7.38 8.50 -6.32
C PHE A 95 6.55 7.62 -5.36
N ILE A 96 5.26 7.92 -5.19
CA ILE A 96 4.34 7.11 -4.38
C ILE A 96 4.25 5.69 -4.94
N GLN A 97 4.17 5.52 -6.26
CA GLN A 97 4.11 4.20 -6.89
C GLN A 97 5.39 3.38 -6.65
N ILE A 98 6.56 3.98 -6.81
CA ILE A 98 7.84 3.31 -6.55
C ILE A 98 7.95 2.91 -5.08
N LYS A 99 7.70 3.86 -4.16
CA LYS A 99 7.70 3.61 -2.72
C LYS A 99 6.71 2.51 -2.33
N GLY A 100 5.51 2.51 -2.93
CA GLY A 100 4.45 1.55 -2.69
C GLY A 100 4.82 0.10 -2.98
N ARG A 101 5.87 -0.14 -3.80
CA ARG A 101 6.42 -1.49 -4.02
C ARG A 101 7.10 -2.04 -2.76
N GLY A 102 7.68 -1.15 -1.94
CA GLY A 102 8.34 -1.52 -0.69
C GLY A 102 7.37 -1.73 0.48
N THR A 103 6.17 -1.14 0.45
CA THR A 103 5.24 -1.15 1.59
C THR A 103 4.37 -2.40 1.71
N ARG A 104 4.48 -3.36 0.78
CA ARG A 104 3.75 -4.63 0.85
C ARG A 104 4.20 -5.45 2.04
N THR A 105 3.25 -6.03 2.78
CA THR A 105 3.53 -7.01 3.83
C THR A 105 3.91 -8.34 3.20
N TYR A 106 4.88 -9.02 3.79
CA TYR A 106 5.30 -10.34 3.31
C TYR A 106 5.84 -11.17 4.47
N THR A 107 5.61 -12.48 4.46
CA THR A 107 6.19 -13.41 5.43
C THR A 107 7.19 -14.31 4.72
N PHE A 108 8.47 -14.15 5.06
CA PHE A 108 9.53 -15.02 4.57
C PHE A 108 9.37 -16.40 5.20
N PHE A 109 9.24 -17.41 4.36
CA PHE A 109 9.02 -18.80 4.77
C PHE A 109 10.03 -19.75 4.11
N HIS A 110 10.66 -20.60 4.92
CA HIS A 110 11.46 -21.72 4.41
C HIS A 110 11.41 -22.91 5.36
N LYS A 111 11.69 -24.10 4.80
CA LYS A 111 11.74 -25.35 5.55
C LYS A 111 13.11 -25.98 5.46
N ILE A 112 13.77 -26.21 6.58
CA ILE A 112 15.06 -26.89 6.61
C ILE A 112 14.83 -28.31 7.15
N LYS A 113 15.52 -29.29 6.55
CA LYS A 113 15.48 -30.68 7.02
C LYS A 113 16.76 -30.99 7.78
N GLU A 114 16.71 -30.99 9.11
CA GLU A 114 17.81 -31.39 9.98
C GLU A 114 17.46 -32.70 10.69
N ASP A 115 18.37 -33.69 10.65
CA ASP A 115 18.26 -34.96 11.37
C ASP A 115 16.93 -35.74 11.19
N GLY A 116 16.29 -35.58 10.03
CA GLY A 116 15.02 -36.25 9.70
C GLY A 116 13.77 -35.51 10.18
N TYR A 117 13.93 -34.39 10.89
CA TYR A 117 12.85 -33.48 11.29
C TYR A 117 12.78 -32.29 10.32
N MET A 118 11.57 -31.78 10.12
CA MET A 118 11.33 -30.60 9.29
C MET A 118 11.13 -29.40 10.21
N GLU A 119 12.05 -28.45 10.18
CA GLU A 119 11.90 -27.18 10.88
C GLU A 119 11.34 -26.12 9.94
N GLU A 120 10.31 -25.39 10.40
CA GLU A 120 9.68 -24.31 9.65
C GLU A 120 10.11 -22.96 10.21
N TYR A 121 10.68 -22.12 9.35
CA TYR A 121 11.10 -20.77 9.69
C TYR A 121 10.16 -19.76 9.04
N LYS A 122 9.53 -18.93 9.86
CA LYS A 122 8.66 -17.82 9.45
C LYS A 122 9.21 -16.52 10.00
N LYS A 123 9.37 -15.52 9.14
CA LYS A 123 9.77 -14.17 9.55
C LYS A 123 8.96 -13.14 8.77
N ASP A 124 8.26 -12.27 9.48
CA ASP A 124 7.52 -11.18 8.85
C ASP A 124 8.46 -10.06 8.40
N LYS A 125 8.09 -9.40 7.30
CA LYS A 125 8.74 -8.21 6.81
C LYS A 125 8.36 -7.02 7.69
N GLU A 126 9.30 -6.62 8.54
CA GLU A 126 9.11 -5.50 9.47
C GLU A 126 9.27 -4.14 8.78
N ASN A 127 10.24 -4.01 7.88
CA ASN A 127 10.55 -2.77 7.18
C ASN A 127 11.17 -3.02 5.80
N PHE A 128 11.30 -1.95 5.02
CA PHE A 128 12.09 -1.90 3.80
C PHE A 128 12.95 -0.64 3.82
N LYS A 129 14.07 -0.65 3.08
CA LYS A 129 14.95 0.50 2.93
C LYS A 129 14.74 1.17 1.58
N LEU A 130 14.61 2.50 1.59
CA LEU A 130 14.60 3.33 0.40
C LEU A 130 15.94 4.08 0.32
N PHE A 131 16.77 3.73 -0.63
CA PHE A 131 18.02 4.42 -0.94
C PHE A 131 17.74 5.50 -1.97
N ASP A 132 18.10 6.74 -1.67
CA ASP A 132 17.85 7.89 -2.54
C ASP A 132 19.13 8.66 -2.82
N PHE A 133 19.62 8.56 -4.06
CA PHE A 133 20.85 9.20 -4.49
C PHE A 133 20.63 10.59 -5.10
N PHE A 134 19.38 11.03 -5.23
CA PHE A 134 19.00 12.28 -5.90
C PHE A 134 18.27 13.27 -4.97
N ALA A 135 18.25 13.01 -3.66
CA ALA A 135 17.52 13.81 -2.67
C ALA A 135 16.04 14.02 -3.04
N THR A 136 15.44 13.02 -3.68
CA THR A 136 14.03 12.96 -4.06
C THR A 136 13.10 13.04 -2.85
N CYS A 137 13.46 12.37 -1.75
CA CYS A 137 12.70 12.37 -0.51
C CYS A 137 12.69 13.77 0.12
N GLU A 138 13.86 14.40 0.24
CA GLU A 138 14.00 15.78 0.73
C GLU A 138 13.25 16.76 -0.19
N TYR A 139 13.35 16.57 -1.50
CA TYR A 139 12.65 17.39 -2.48
C TYR A 139 11.13 17.37 -2.25
N PHE A 140 10.51 16.19 -2.17
CA PHE A 140 9.06 16.09 -1.95
C PHE A 140 8.63 16.47 -0.53
N GLU A 141 9.45 16.25 0.50
CA GLU A 141 9.11 16.66 1.86
C GLU A 141 9.18 18.18 2.07
N GLU A 142 10.24 18.82 1.57
CA GLU A 142 10.58 20.19 1.97
C GLU A 142 10.42 21.21 0.85
N LYS A 143 10.76 20.87 -0.39
CA LYS A 143 10.98 21.85 -1.47
C LYS A 143 9.88 21.84 -2.54
N PHE A 144 9.17 20.74 -2.71
CA PHE A 144 8.15 20.60 -3.73
C PHE A 144 6.93 21.47 -3.39
N ASN A 145 6.58 22.35 -4.31
CA ASN A 145 5.36 23.13 -4.21
C ASN A 145 4.20 22.31 -4.78
N TYR A 146 3.33 21.81 -3.90
CA TYR A 146 2.18 21.00 -4.29
C TYR A 146 1.05 21.80 -4.94
N ASP A 147 1.08 23.12 -4.79
CA ASP A 147 0.05 24.02 -5.30
C ASP A 147 0.40 24.54 -6.71
N GLU A 148 1.58 24.16 -7.25
CA GLU A 148 2.06 24.59 -8.55
C GLU A 148 1.48 23.70 -9.67
N VAL A 149 0.68 24.30 -10.54
CA VAL A 149 0.22 23.64 -11.78
C VAL A 149 1.41 23.55 -12.74
N LEU A 150 1.92 22.34 -12.95
CA LEU A 150 3.00 22.09 -13.90
C LEU A 150 2.50 22.33 -15.32
N GLU A 151 3.01 23.36 -15.99
CA GLU A 151 2.75 23.55 -17.42
C GLU A 151 3.36 22.38 -18.20
N LEU A 152 2.51 21.63 -18.91
CA LEU A 152 2.99 20.60 -19.82
C LEU A 152 3.89 21.26 -20.88
N PRO A 153 5.07 20.67 -21.17
CA PRO A 153 5.90 21.19 -22.25
C PRO A 153 5.07 21.21 -23.55
N PRO A 154 5.15 22.29 -24.34
CA PRO A 154 4.35 22.42 -25.55
C PRO A 154 4.62 21.23 -26.47
N THR A 155 3.55 20.55 -26.90
CA THR A 155 3.61 19.42 -27.82
C THR A 155 4.22 19.90 -29.13
N GLY A 156 5.49 19.59 -29.37
CA GLY A 156 6.19 20.02 -30.56
C GLY A 156 5.54 19.43 -31.81
N THR A 157 4.97 20.27 -32.67
CA THR A 157 4.43 19.91 -33.99
C THR A 157 5.53 19.70 -35.04
N GLY A 158 6.67 19.15 -34.63
CA GLY A 158 7.84 18.97 -35.50
C GLY A 158 7.76 17.66 -36.29
N SER A 159 7.28 17.71 -37.52
CA SER A 159 7.59 16.70 -38.54
C SER A 159 9.05 16.86 -38.97
N GLY A 160 9.97 16.26 -38.23
CA GLY A 160 11.40 16.31 -38.53
C GLY A 160 12.18 15.23 -37.79
N GLY A 161 12.92 14.40 -38.54
CA GLY A 161 13.69 13.26 -38.04
C GLY A 161 14.52 13.59 -36.80
N GLY A 162 14.25 12.88 -35.70
CA GLY A 162 14.92 13.01 -34.41
C GLY A 162 16.35 12.47 -34.44
N GLY A 163 17.24 13.19 -35.12
CA GLY A 163 18.69 13.09 -34.98
C GLY A 163 19.18 14.31 -34.20
N GLY A 164 19.08 14.25 -32.88
CA GLY A 164 19.44 15.37 -32.01
C GLY A 164 19.44 14.92 -30.56
N GLY A 165 20.21 13.88 -30.25
CA GLY A 165 20.50 13.55 -28.87
C GLY A 165 21.16 14.75 -28.22
N ILE A 166 20.60 15.22 -27.10
CA ILE A 166 21.29 16.16 -26.22
C ILE A 166 22.61 15.48 -25.87
N ASN A 167 23.72 16.06 -26.31
CA ASN A 167 25.04 15.60 -25.93
C ASN A 167 25.25 16.06 -24.49
N ILE A 168 24.78 15.24 -23.55
CA ILE A 168 25.09 15.42 -22.14
C ILE A 168 26.58 15.07 -22.06
N ASP A 169 27.45 16.07 -21.94
CA ASP A 169 28.88 15.82 -21.74
C ASP A 169 29.01 14.80 -20.59
N GLU A 170 29.59 13.64 -20.90
CA GLU A 170 29.78 12.57 -19.91
C GLU A 170 30.70 13.12 -18.81
N TYR A 171 30.11 13.53 -17.69
CA TYR A 171 30.85 13.93 -16.51
C TYR A 171 31.35 12.67 -15.79
N GLU A 172 32.63 12.35 -15.98
CA GLU A 172 33.29 11.27 -15.27
C GLU A 172 34.13 11.86 -14.11
N THR A 173 33.67 11.65 -12.88
CA THR A 173 34.44 12.01 -11.68
C THR A 173 35.25 10.81 -11.21
N THR A 174 36.56 10.99 -11.08
CA THR A 174 37.48 10.01 -10.48
C THR A 174 37.66 10.23 -8.98
N GLN A 175 36.95 11.20 -8.39
CA GLN A 175 36.97 11.33 -6.93
C GLN A 175 36.29 10.09 -6.34
N PRO A 176 36.98 9.31 -5.49
CA PRO A 176 36.32 8.24 -4.76
C PRO A 176 35.23 8.91 -3.94
N ASP A 177 33.96 8.62 -4.23
CA ASP A 177 32.82 9.09 -3.45
C ASP A 177 32.95 8.48 -2.05
N PRO A 178 33.50 9.21 -1.07
CA PRO A 178 33.56 8.69 0.27
C PRO A 178 32.13 8.85 0.74
N LEU A 179 31.43 7.73 0.92
CA LEU A 179 30.14 7.69 1.60
C LEU A 179 30.37 8.22 3.03
N SER A 180 30.41 9.55 3.16
CA SER A 180 30.95 10.30 4.29
C SER A 180 30.02 10.21 5.49
N SER A 181 28.74 10.00 5.19
CA SER A 181 27.65 9.84 6.14
C SER A 181 26.48 9.22 5.39
N TYR A 182 25.85 8.20 5.96
CA TYR A 182 24.50 7.81 5.58
C TYR A 182 23.56 8.34 6.66
N VAL A 183 22.50 9.03 6.26
CA VAL A 183 21.47 9.52 7.18
C VAL A 183 20.29 8.57 7.06
N GLU A 184 20.03 7.80 8.10
CA GLU A 184 18.83 6.96 8.20
C GLU A 184 17.71 7.80 8.82
N SER A 185 16.70 8.14 8.02
CA SER A 185 15.52 8.86 8.50
C SER A 185 14.36 7.88 8.63
N PRO A 186 13.91 7.54 9.86
CA PRO A 186 12.75 6.68 10.03
C PRO A 186 11.49 7.43 9.59
N VAL A 187 10.69 6.81 8.73
CA VAL A 187 9.36 7.32 8.37
C VAL A 187 8.39 6.94 9.50
N GLY A 188 7.72 7.94 10.09
CA GLY A 188 6.77 7.73 11.17
C GLY A 188 5.46 7.08 10.72
N LEU A 189 4.58 6.76 11.68
CA LEU A 189 3.25 6.18 11.45
C LEU A 189 2.35 7.04 10.52
N HIS A 190 2.58 8.34 10.50
CA HIS A 190 1.83 9.30 9.68
C HIS A 190 2.29 9.36 8.21
N GLY A 191 3.23 8.51 7.81
CA GLY A 191 3.74 8.48 6.43
C GLY A 191 4.57 9.71 6.05
N MET A 192 4.80 9.87 4.76
CA MET A 192 5.53 11.00 4.18
C MET A 192 4.55 12.16 3.90
N LYS A 193 5.01 13.41 3.92
CA LYS A 193 4.18 14.58 3.60
C LYS A 193 3.56 14.49 2.21
N ILE A 194 4.25 13.87 1.26
CA ILE A 194 3.73 13.59 -0.08
C ILE A 194 2.44 12.75 -0.07
N ASP A 195 2.30 11.81 0.86
CA ASP A 195 1.10 10.97 0.98
C ASP A 195 -0.09 11.82 1.49
N ARG A 196 0.18 12.73 2.43
CA ARG A 196 -0.83 13.67 2.96
C ARG A 196 -1.26 14.71 1.93
N LYS A 197 -0.28 15.28 1.22
CA LYS A 197 -0.50 16.28 0.17
C LYS A 197 -1.23 15.72 -1.04
N PHE A 198 -1.06 14.44 -1.37
CA PHE A 198 -1.83 13.78 -2.42
C PHE A 198 -3.34 13.81 -2.15
N TYR A 199 -3.76 13.63 -0.90
CA TYR A 199 -5.17 13.75 -0.53
C TYR A 199 -5.65 15.21 -0.56
N GLU A 200 -4.86 16.14 -0.02
CA GLU A 200 -5.18 17.58 -0.04
C GLU A 200 -5.37 18.09 -1.48
N GLN A 201 -4.49 17.70 -2.41
CA GLN A 201 -4.61 18.05 -3.83
C GLN A 201 -5.92 17.54 -4.43
N PHE A 202 -6.30 16.29 -4.14
CA PHE A 202 -7.58 15.74 -4.59
C PHE A 202 -8.78 16.50 -4.00
N GLU A 203 -8.70 16.86 -2.72
CA GLU A 203 -9.73 17.63 -2.03
C GLU A 203 -9.89 19.02 -2.64
N GLU A 204 -8.80 19.68 -3.03
CA GLU A 204 -8.84 20.96 -3.73
C GLU A 204 -9.38 20.85 -5.15
N THR A 205 -8.98 19.82 -5.91
CA THR A 205 -9.55 19.56 -7.24
C THR A 205 -11.06 19.35 -7.16
N LEU A 206 -11.54 18.60 -6.16
CA LEU A 206 -12.97 18.42 -5.90
C LEU A 206 -13.67 19.72 -5.52
N LYS A 207 -13.06 20.53 -4.65
CA LYS A 207 -13.62 21.82 -4.22
C LYS A 207 -13.74 22.79 -5.39
N ASN A 208 -12.80 22.76 -6.33
CA ASN A 208 -12.77 23.65 -7.49
C ASN A 208 -13.66 23.18 -8.66
N ASP A 209 -14.20 21.95 -8.60
CA ASP A 209 -15.15 21.45 -9.60
C ASP A 209 -16.58 21.96 -9.32
N ASP A 210 -17.04 22.89 -10.16
CA ASP A 210 -18.36 23.50 -10.05
C ASP A 210 -19.50 22.49 -10.22
N THR A 211 -19.32 21.44 -11.01
CA THR A 211 -20.37 20.44 -11.24
C THR A 211 -20.57 19.54 -10.02
N VAL A 212 -19.49 19.13 -9.35
CA VAL A 212 -19.55 18.37 -8.10
C VAL A 212 -20.22 19.22 -7.01
N ARG A 213 -19.87 20.52 -6.93
CA ARG A 213 -20.48 21.45 -5.98
C ARG A 213 -22.00 21.60 -6.21
N GLU A 214 -22.42 21.79 -7.46
CA GLU A 214 -23.85 21.89 -7.80
C GLU A 214 -24.64 20.62 -7.42
N HIS A 215 -24.07 19.44 -7.68
CA HIS A 215 -24.71 18.18 -7.33
C HIS A 215 -24.80 17.97 -5.81
N TYR A 216 -23.75 18.36 -5.07
CA TYR A 216 -23.75 18.33 -3.61
C TYR A 216 -24.81 19.27 -3.01
N GLU A 217 -24.89 20.52 -3.47
CA GLU A 217 -25.88 21.50 -2.97
C GLU A 217 -27.33 21.10 -3.25
N ARG A 218 -27.57 20.38 -4.35
CA ARG A 218 -28.89 19.83 -4.68
C ARG A 218 -29.23 18.55 -3.92
N GLY A 219 -28.29 18.00 -3.15
CA GLY A 219 -28.42 16.72 -2.45
C GLY A 219 -28.37 15.50 -3.36
N ASP A 220 -27.93 15.66 -4.61
CA ASP A 220 -27.82 14.58 -5.59
C ASP A 220 -26.43 13.94 -5.53
N MET A 221 -26.19 13.22 -4.42
CA MET A 221 -24.93 12.53 -4.19
C MET A 221 -24.58 11.50 -5.26
N LYS A 222 -25.59 10.86 -5.87
CA LYS A 222 -25.34 9.82 -6.88
C LYS A 222 -24.73 10.44 -8.14
N ALA A 223 -25.28 11.55 -8.60
CA ALA A 223 -24.74 12.27 -9.75
C ALA A 223 -23.32 12.80 -9.48
N ALA A 224 -23.05 13.29 -8.26
CA ALA A 224 -21.71 13.70 -7.87
C ALA A 224 -20.71 12.53 -7.89
N GLU A 225 -21.09 11.35 -7.38
CA GLU A 225 -20.22 10.16 -7.42
C GLU A 225 -19.93 9.68 -8.85
N GLU A 226 -20.92 9.73 -9.74
CA GLU A 226 -20.78 9.32 -11.14
C GLU A 226 -19.82 10.25 -11.89
N HIS A 227 -19.99 11.57 -11.74
CA HIS A 227 -19.09 12.57 -12.32
C HIS A 227 -17.64 12.40 -11.85
N ILE A 228 -17.40 12.17 -10.56
CA ILE A 228 -16.04 11.95 -10.03
C ILE A 228 -15.41 10.70 -10.66
N ARG A 229 -16.19 9.63 -10.88
CA ARG A 229 -15.67 8.40 -11.49
C ARG A 229 -15.31 8.57 -12.95
N GLU A 230 -16.07 9.37 -13.70
CA GLU A 230 -15.87 9.57 -15.13
C GLU A 230 -14.81 10.64 -15.43
N GLU A 231 -14.82 11.73 -14.68
CA GLU A 231 -14.04 12.93 -14.99
C GLU A 231 -12.80 13.12 -14.09
N LEU A 232 -12.72 12.48 -12.91
CA LEU A 232 -11.58 12.65 -12.01
C LEU A 232 -10.78 11.36 -11.78
N PHE A 233 -11.41 10.19 -11.87
CA PHE A 233 -10.72 8.91 -11.74
C PHE A 233 -10.18 8.41 -13.08
N ASP A 234 -9.10 7.62 -13.02
CA ASP A 234 -8.46 6.92 -14.15
C ASP A 234 -8.00 7.79 -15.34
N LYS A 235 -7.95 9.13 -15.17
CA LYS A 235 -7.28 10.03 -16.12
C LYS A 235 -5.75 9.95 -16.00
N PRO A 236 -5.03 10.06 -17.13
CA PRO A 236 -3.58 9.84 -17.19
C PRO A 236 -2.74 10.91 -16.48
N GLU A 237 -3.30 12.07 -16.17
CA GLU A 237 -2.55 13.20 -15.57
C GLU A 237 -2.36 13.04 -14.05
N ASP A 238 -3.37 12.55 -13.31
CA ASP A 238 -3.29 12.47 -11.83
C ASP A 238 -3.54 11.07 -11.22
N PHE A 239 -4.10 10.10 -11.96
CA PHE A 239 -4.39 8.73 -11.50
C PHE A 239 -5.02 8.63 -10.08
N PHE A 240 -6.01 9.47 -9.76
CA PHE A 240 -6.77 9.32 -8.52
C PHE A 240 -7.60 8.05 -8.56
N ASN A 241 -7.58 7.29 -7.46
CA ASN A 241 -8.49 6.17 -7.24
C ASN A 241 -8.77 5.98 -5.75
N LEU A 242 -9.89 5.33 -5.41
CA LEU A 242 -10.34 5.16 -4.03
C LEU A 242 -9.33 4.41 -3.15
N GLU A 243 -8.65 3.40 -3.70
CA GLU A 243 -7.63 2.62 -3.00
C GLU A 243 -6.43 3.51 -2.59
N LYS A 244 -6.01 4.42 -3.48
CA LYS A 244 -4.92 5.37 -3.23
C LYS A 244 -5.33 6.43 -2.23
N LEU A 245 -6.53 7.00 -2.37
CA LEU A 245 -7.06 7.98 -1.42
C LEU A 245 -7.22 7.36 -0.02
N ARG A 246 -7.70 6.12 0.07
CA ARG A 246 -7.77 5.37 1.34
C ARG A 246 -6.40 5.22 2.00
N LYS A 247 -5.38 4.86 1.22
CA LYS A 247 -4.00 4.71 1.70
C LYS A 247 -3.38 6.04 2.11
N ALA A 248 -3.63 7.10 1.35
CA ALA A 248 -3.14 8.45 1.62
C ALA A 248 -3.64 8.99 2.98
N VAL A 249 -4.87 8.65 3.36
CA VAL A 249 -5.46 9.05 4.65
C VAL A 249 -5.25 7.99 5.75
N HIS A 250 -4.48 6.92 5.47
CA HIS A 250 -4.20 5.83 6.41
C HIS A 250 -5.46 5.18 7.00
N LEU A 251 -6.52 5.04 6.20
CA LEU A 251 -7.79 4.49 6.66
C LEU A 251 -7.79 2.95 6.64
N ASP A 252 -8.10 2.36 7.79
CA ASP A 252 -8.13 0.92 8.08
C ASP A 252 -9.44 0.23 7.67
N ARG A 253 -10.34 0.97 7.05
CA ARG A 253 -11.60 0.51 6.47
C ARG A 253 -11.79 1.03 5.05
N ARG A 254 -12.82 0.52 4.37
CA ARG A 254 -13.20 1.02 3.04
C ARG A 254 -13.59 2.50 3.11
N LEU A 255 -12.99 3.30 2.22
CA LEU A 255 -13.33 4.71 2.00
C LEU A 255 -14.39 4.81 0.90
N TRP A 256 -15.49 5.50 1.17
CA TRP A 256 -16.57 5.69 0.18
C TRP A 256 -16.49 7.09 -0.44
N LEU A 257 -17.02 7.24 -1.66
CA LEU A 257 -16.98 8.52 -2.38
C LEU A 257 -17.79 9.60 -1.68
N TRP A 258 -19.01 9.29 -1.23
CA TRP A 258 -19.83 10.22 -0.45
C TRP A 258 -19.08 10.79 0.76
N GLU A 259 -18.26 10.01 1.47
CA GLU A 259 -17.49 10.52 2.62
C GLU A 259 -16.46 11.55 2.18
N ILE A 260 -15.82 11.32 1.02
CA ILE A 260 -14.83 12.25 0.47
C ILE A 260 -15.52 13.55 0.05
N ILE A 261 -16.70 13.46 -0.57
CA ILE A 261 -17.51 14.62 -0.94
C ILE A 261 -17.93 15.39 0.31
N GLU A 262 -18.50 14.72 1.30
CA GLU A 262 -18.89 15.34 2.58
C GLU A 262 -17.70 16.01 3.26
N LYS A 263 -16.51 15.39 3.24
CA LYS A 263 -15.33 16.01 3.82
C LYS A 263 -14.89 17.25 3.05
N ALA A 264 -14.85 17.16 1.71
CA ALA A 264 -14.46 18.26 0.85
C ALA A 264 -15.39 19.48 1.00
N PHE A 265 -16.69 19.27 1.18
CA PHE A 265 -17.66 20.37 1.35
C PHE A 265 -18.00 20.69 2.81
N GLY A 266 -17.30 20.09 3.78
CA GLY A 266 -17.40 20.45 5.21
C GLY A 266 -18.56 19.82 5.97
N GLY A 267 -19.20 18.78 5.44
CA GLY A 267 -20.16 17.95 6.17
C GLY A 267 -19.53 17.00 7.19
N ILE A 268 -18.26 16.62 7.00
CA ILE A 268 -17.46 15.91 8.02
C ILE A 268 -16.07 16.54 8.17
N ASP A 269 -15.58 16.66 9.40
CA ASP A 269 -14.24 17.23 9.67
C ASP A 269 -13.11 16.22 9.39
N ARG A 270 -13.36 14.93 9.64
CA ARG A 270 -12.37 13.85 9.44
C ARG A 270 -13.05 12.52 9.12
N PHE A 271 -12.31 11.63 8.47
CA PHE A 271 -12.73 10.24 8.32
C PHE A 271 -12.55 9.50 9.64
N LYS A 272 -13.63 8.87 10.10
CA LYS A 272 -13.60 8.04 11.31
C LYS A 272 -12.91 6.71 11.03
N SER A 273 -12.07 6.25 11.95
CA SER A 273 -11.43 4.93 11.85
C SER A 273 -12.47 3.81 12.03
N LYS A 274 -12.06 2.57 11.76
CA LYS A 274 -12.87 1.39 12.05
C LYS A 274 -13.30 1.33 13.52
N ASP A 275 -12.37 1.57 14.45
CA ASP A 275 -12.64 1.54 15.89
C ASP A 275 -13.61 2.63 16.33
N GLU A 276 -13.46 3.86 15.79
CA GLU A 276 -14.36 4.97 16.10
C GLU A 276 -15.80 4.70 15.64
N LEU A 277 -15.98 4.11 14.45
CA LEU A 277 -17.31 3.71 13.98
C LEU A 277 -17.92 2.59 14.82
N LEU A 278 -17.10 1.64 15.28
CA LEU A 278 -17.56 0.56 16.16
C LEU A 278 -18.04 1.13 17.51
N ASP A 279 -17.27 2.05 18.09
CA ASP A 279 -17.64 2.71 19.33
C ASP A 279 -18.93 3.54 19.19
N GLU A 280 -19.14 4.23 18.06
CA GLU A 280 -20.39 4.97 17.80
C GLU A 280 -21.62 4.08 17.67
N GLU A 281 -21.50 2.95 16.95
CA GLU A 281 -22.60 1.98 16.85
C GLU A 281 -22.87 1.30 18.20
N LEU A 282 -21.81 1.04 18.98
CA LEU A 282 -21.95 0.53 20.34
C LEU A 282 -22.63 1.55 21.26
N ASP A 283 -22.31 2.84 21.15
CA ASP A 283 -22.96 3.89 21.94
C ASP A 283 -24.45 4.02 21.61
N LYS A 284 -24.82 3.89 20.32
CA LYS A 284 -26.24 3.81 19.91
C LYS A 284 -26.92 2.59 20.52
N PHE A 285 -26.27 1.43 20.47
CA PHE A 285 -26.77 0.20 21.09
C PHE A 285 -27.00 0.37 22.61
N VAL A 286 -26.01 0.92 23.32
CA VAL A 286 -26.08 1.18 24.77
C VAL A 286 -27.18 2.21 25.08
N SER A 287 -27.36 3.23 24.24
CA SER A 287 -28.42 4.24 24.41
C SER A 287 -29.83 3.64 24.30
N ILE A 288 -30.02 2.72 23.35
CA ILE A 288 -31.31 2.06 23.10
C ILE A 288 -31.63 1.03 24.19
N HIS A 289 -30.69 0.12 24.46
CA HIS A 289 -30.95 -1.04 25.31
C HIS A 289 -30.56 -0.86 26.77
N LYS A 290 -29.74 0.15 27.09
CA LYS A 290 -29.30 0.52 28.46
C LYS A 290 -28.82 -0.68 29.29
N PRO A 291 -27.79 -1.42 28.84
CA PRO A 291 -27.26 -2.55 29.58
C PRO A 291 -26.73 -2.14 30.95
N GLY A 292 -26.78 -3.08 31.92
CA GLY A 292 -26.16 -2.89 33.23
C GLY A 292 -24.63 -2.71 33.11
N ALA A 293 -24.05 -1.83 33.94
CA ALA A 293 -22.63 -1.47 33.87
C ALA A 293 -21.66 -2.67 33.92
N SER A 294 -22.06 -3.77 34.58
CA SER A 294 -21.30 -5.02 34.67
C SER A 294 -21.18 -5.79 33.36
N HIS A 295 -22.01 -5.49 32.34
CA HIS A 295 -22.06 -6.19 31.06
C HIS A 295 -21.48 -5.37 29.89
N ILE A 296 -21.24 -4.06 30.08
CA ILE A 296 -20.80 -3.17 29.00
C ILE A 296 -19.48 -3.63 28.38
N SER A 297 -18.53 -4.10 29.18
CA SER A 297 -17.23 -4.56 28.68
C SER A 297 -17.34 -5.84 27.87
N GLN A 298 -18.20 -6.76 28.29
CA GLN A 298 -18.44 -8.04 27.62
C GLN A 298 -19.21 -7.82 26.32
N ILE A 299 -20.23 -6.95 26.36
CA ILE A 299 -20.99 -6.51 25.18
C ILE A 299 -20.05 -5.86 24.18
N ARG A 300 -19.17 -4.93 24.60
CA ARG A 300 -18.18 -4.29 23.73
C ARG A 300 -17.30 -5.31 23.02
N ASN A 301 -16.70 -6.23 23.76
CA ASN A 301 -15.80 -7.24 23.20
C ASN A 301 -16.52 -8.15 22.19
N PHE A 302 -17.73 -8.58 22.54
CA PHE A 302 -18.54 -9.44 21.67
C PHE A 302 -19.08 -8.70 20.45
N PHE A 303 -19.56 -7.48 20.61
CA PHE A 303 -20.04 -6.62 19.53
C PHE A 303 -18.93 -6.39 18.49
N ASN A 304 -17.74 -5.98 18.94
CA ASN A 304 -16.59 -5.76 18.07
C ASN A 304 -16.19 -7.05 17.35
N ALA A 305 -16.15 -8.18 18.06
CA ALA A 305 -15.81 -9.47 17.46
C ALA A 305 -16.86 -9.93 16.43
N TYR A 306 -18.15 -9.75 16.71
CA TYR A 306 -19.26 -10.14 15.82
C TYR A 306 -19.34 -9.29 14.55
N VAL A 307 -19.09 -7.98 14.66
CA VAL A 307 -19.08 -7.07 13.51
C VAL A 307 -17.84 -7.30 12.63
N THR A 308 -16.68 -7.55 13.24
CA THR A 308 -15.41 -7.60 12.49
C THR A 308 -15.01 -9.00 11.98
N ASP A 309 -15.54 -10.07 12.55
CA ASP A 309 -15.13 -11.44 12.24
C ASP A 309 -16.29 -12.26 11.64
N ASN A 310 -16.14 -12.65 10.38
CA ASN A 310 -17.14 -13.47 9.68
C ASN A 310 -17.26 -14.87 10.29
N GLU A 311 -16.17 -15.47 10.78
CA GLU A 311 -16.24 -16.81 11.38
C GLU A 311 -17.06 -16.79 12.66
N ILE A 312 -16.91 -15.76 13.48
CA ILE A 312 -17.71 -15.59 14.70
C ILE A 312 -19.18 -15.42 14.34
N ARG A 313 -19.48 -14.61 13.30
CA ARG A 313 -20.85 -14.44 12.81
C ARG A 313 -21.47 -15.77 12.39
N ASP A 314 -20.75 -16.54 11.58
CA ASP A 314 -21.21 -17.84 11.09
C ASP A 314 -21.46 -18.83 12.24
N ILE A 315 -20.59 -18.85 13.26
CA ILE A 315 -20.75 -19.72 14.43
C ILE A 315 -22.02 -19.35 15.22
N ILE A 316 -22.25 -18.06 15.45
CA ILE A 316 -23.41 -17.58 16.21
C ILE A 316 -24.71 -17.82 15.42
N GLU A 317 -24.72 -17.57 14.11
CA GLU A 317 -25.91 -17.77 13.27
C GLU A 317 -26.30 -19.25 13.12
N ASN A 318 -25.31 -20.13 12.91
CA ASN A 318 -25.52 -21.57 12.77
C ASN A 318 -25.60 -22.31 14.12
N LYS A 319 -25.43 -21.59 15.24
CA LYS A 319 -25.42 -22.14 16.61
C LYS A 319 -24.34 -23.20 16.83
N GLU A 320 -23.22 -23.11 16.12
CA GLU A 320 -22.09 -24.06 16.18
C GLU A 320 -21.11 -23.74 17.32
N TYR A 321 -21.61 -23.54 18.53
CA TYR A 321 -20.81 -23.03 19.67
C TYR A 321 -19.56 -23.86 20.03
N ASN A 322 -19.51 -25.12 19.61
CA ASN A 322 -18.36 -26.00 19.79
C ASN A 322 -17.09 -25.46 19.10
N ARG A 323 -17.24 -24.68 18.03
CA ARG A 323 -16.12 -24.09 17.26
C ARG A 323 -15.45 -22.92 17.99
N LEU A 324 -16.10 -22.33 18.98
CA LEU A 324 -15.52 -21.24 19.79
C LEU A 324 -14.51 -21.73 20.83
N ALA A 325 -14.41 -23.05 21.04
CA ALA A 325 -13.41 -23.62 21.96
C ALA A 325 -11.96 -23.38 21.50
N THR A 326 -11.75 -23.17 20.20
CA THR A 326 -10.43 -22.93 19.59
C THR A 326 -10.25 -21.50 19.07
N ASN A 327 -11.25 -20.62 19.25
CA ASN A 327 -11.19 -19.26 18.72
C ASN A 327 -10.50 -18.31 19.71
N PRO A 328 -9.49 -17.52 19.27
CA PRO A 328 -8.74 -16.63 20.15
C PRO A 328 -9.47 -15.33 20.54
N LYS A 329 -10.57 -14.95 19.86
CA LYS A 329 -11.25 -13.65 20.05
C LYS A 329 -12.49 -13.74 20.95
N VAL A 330 -13.26 -14.82 20.86
CA VAL A 330 -14.47 -15.04 21.68
C VAL A 330 -14.49 -16.48 22.16
N THR A 331 -14.57 -16.67 23.47
CA THR A 331 -14.65 -17.99 24.10
C THR A 331 -16.08 -18.35 24.49
N ILE A 332 -16.30 -19.64 24.77
CA ILE A 332 -17.58 -20.13 25.31
C ILE A 332 -17.90 -19.49 26.68
N ALA A 333 -16.87 -19.11 27.45
CA ALA A 333 -17.06 -18.43 28.74
C ALA A 333 -17.61 -17.01 28.54
N ASP A 334 -17.11 -16.29 27.54
CA ASP A 334 -17.56 -14.93 27.20
C ASP A 334 -19.03 -14.93 26.76
N LEU A 335 -19.44 -15.92 25.96
CA LEU A 335 -20.84 -16.11 25.56
C LEU A 335 -21.78 -16.40 26.73
N LYS A 336 -21.32 -17.15 27.73
CA LYS A 336 -22.13 -17.39 28.94
C LYS A 336 -22.27 -16.14 29.80
N ALA A 337 -21.23 -15.29 29.83
CA ALA A 337 -21.23 -14.03 30.59
C ALA A 337 -22.12 -12.94 29.97
N LEU A 338 -22.51 -13.09 28.69
CA LEU A 338 -23.41 -12.16 28.00
C LEU A 338 -24.89 -12.40 28.31
N GLU A 339 -25.26 -13.52 28.94
CA GLU A 339 -26.66 -13.86 29.29
C GLU A 339 -27.63 -13.61 28.12
N GLU A 340 -28.53 -12.63 28.24
CA GLU A 340 -29.52 -12.23 27.22
C GLU A 340 -28.91 -11.45 26.05
N TRP A 341 -27.77 -10.78 26.25
CA TRP A 341 -27.11 -9.93 25.26
C TRP A 341 -26.52 -10.70 24.09
N ARG A 342 -26.28 -12.01 24.26
CA ARG A 342 -25.78 -12.90 23.20
C ARG A 342 -26.75 -13.01 22.03
N ASP A 343 -28.05 -12.82 22.28
CA ASP A 343 -29.13 -12.94 21.30
C ASP A 343 -29.54 -11.54 20.79
N VAL A 344 -29.52 -10.53 21.67
CA VAL A 344 -29.89 -9.13 21.34
C VAL A 344 -28.84 -8.42 20.46
N VAL A 345 -27.54 -8.66 20.69
CA VAL A 345 -26.46 -8.01 19.91
C VAL A 345 -26.52 -8.42 18.43
N PRO A 346 -26.62 -9.72 18.07
CA PRO A 346 -26.76 -10.14 16.68
C PRO A 346 -28.01 -9.57 15.98
N GLU A 347 -29.14 -9.49 16.67
CA GLU A 347 -30.37 -8.91 16.11
C GLU A 347 -30.18 -7.43 15.79
N TYR A 348 -29.63 -6.66 16.72
CA TYR A 348 -29.33 -5.24 16.48
C TYR A 348 -28.37 -5.04 15.30
N VAL A 349 -27.28 -5.83 15.24
CA VAL A 349 -26.29 -5.72 14.16
C VAL A 349 -26.92 -6.00 12.80
N LYS A 350 -27.85 -6.96 12.70
CA LYS A 350 -28.55 -7.27 11.44
C LYS A 350 -29.48 -6.14 10.99
N ASP A 351 -30.15 -5.50 11.94
CA ASP A 351 -31.16 -4.49 11.63
C ASP A 351 -30.57 -3.10 11.38
N TYR A 352 -29.44 -2.76 12.03
CA TYR A 352 -28.94 -1.39 12.08
C TYR A 352 -27.50 -1.21 11.59
N VAL A 353 -26.66 -2.26 11.53
CA VAL A 353 -25.23 -2.10 11.24
C VAL A 353 -24.90 -2.60 9.83
N SER A 354 -24.39 -1.70 8.99
CA SER A 354 -23.90 -2.05 7.65
C SER A 354 -22.52 -2.70 7.73
N LEU A 355 -22.49 -4.04 7.76
CA LEU A 355 -21.27 -4.85 7.90
C LEU A 355 -20.22 -4.58 6.81
N ASN A 356 -20.66 -4.20 5.60
CA ASN A 356 -19.78 -3.86 4.48
C ASN A 356 -18.87 -2.64 4.75
N THR A 357 -19.14 -1.88 5.82
CA THR A 357 -18.33 -0.73 6.24
C THR A 357 -17.08 -1.15 7.02
N PHE A 358 -17.12 -2.35 7.64
CA PHE A 358 -16.09 -2.84 8.56
C PHE A 358 -15.24 -3.99 8.01
N ILE A 359 -15.64 -4.54 6.86
CA ILE A 359 -14.92 -5.52 6.04
C ILE A 359 -14.01 -4.77 5.07
#